data_AF-A0A4U8Z370-F1
#
_entry.id   AF-A0A4U8Z370-F1
#
_cell.length_a   1.000
_cell.length_b   1.000
_cell.length_c   1.000
_cell.angle_alpha   90.00
_cell.angle_beta   90.00
_cell.angle_gamma   90.00
#
_symmetry.space_group_name_H-M   'P 1'
#
loop_
_entity.id
_entity.type
_entity.pdbx_description
1 polymer ?
#
loop_
_entity_poly.entity_id
_entity_poly.type
_entity_poly.pdbx_seq_one_letter_code
_entity_poly.pdbx_strand_id
1 'polypeptide(L)'
;MDERLRFVARLLEGEAMSDVCREFGISRKTGYKIFDRYKEQGLEALSDRSRRPVRYANQLPPPIESLIVNCKVNCKREEPLSPGCIDKSLK
;
A
#
# COMPACT_ATOMS: atom_id res chain seq x y z
N MET A 1 14.61 -5.96 8.95
CA MET A 1 15.10 -4.57 8.82
C MET A 1 16.63 -4.54 8.73
N ASP A 2 17.33 -5.45 9.43
CA ASP A 2 18.79 -5.41 9.58
C ASP A 2 19.61 -5.53 8.30
N GLU A 3 19.22 -6.37 7.33
CA GLU A 3 20.01 -6.52 6.09
C GLU A 3 20.07 -5.25 5.25
N ARG A 4 18.94 -4.53 5.13
CA ARG A 4 18.89 -3.27 4.36
C ARG A 4 19.72 -2.18 5.04
N LEU A 5 19.73 -2.17 6.38
CA LEU A 5 20.56 -1.24 7.15
C LEU A 5 22.05 -1.53 6.94
N ARG A 6 22.44 -2.81 7.02
CA ARG A 6 23.82 -3.25 6.79
C ARG A 6 24.29 -2.95 5.36
N PHE A 7 23.41 -3.09 4.37
CA PHE A 7 23.69 -2.72 2.99
C PHE A 7 24.03 -1.23 2.85
N VAL A 8 23.23 -0.36 3.47
CA VAL A 8 23.48 1.09 3.43
C VAL A 8 24.74 1.47 4.21
N ALA A 9 24.98 0.85 5.37
CA ALA A 9 26.17 1.12 6.18
C ALA A 9 27.46 0.88 5.39
N ARG A 10 27.57 -0.25 4.68
CA ARG A 10 28.74 -0.56 3.83
C ARG A 10 28.93 0.41 2.67
N LEU A 11 27.84 0.88 2.07
CA LEU A 11 27.92 1.93 1.05
C LEU A 11 28.39 3.28 1.63
N LEU A 12 28.06 3.59 2.88
CA LEU A 12 28.53 4.78 3.58
C LEU A 12 30.00 4.68 4.00
N GLU A 13 30.50 3.47 4.26
CA GLU A 13 31.93 3.18 4.47
C GLU A 13 32.77 3.37 3.20
N GLY A 14 32.13 3.57 2.04
CA GLY A 14 32.80 3.87 0.77
C GLY A 14 33.02 2.66 -0.13
N GLU A 15 32.43 1.51 0.20
CA GLU A 15 32.50 0.33 -0.66
C GLU A 15 31.79 0.54 -2.00
N ALA A 16 32.29 -0.13 -3.05
CA ALA A 16 31.72 -0.01 -4.39
C ALA A 16 30.35 -0.70 -4.49
N MET A 17 29.36 0.02 -5.06
CA MET A 17 27.99 -0.47 -5.25
C MET A 17 27.92 -1.86 -5.91
N SER A 18 28.80 -2.14 -6.87
CA SER A 18 28.82 -3.42 -7.60
C SER A 18 29.16 -4.60 -6.69
N ASP A 19 30.10 -4.43 -5.77
CA ASP A 19 30.59 -5.50 -4.92
C ASP A 19 29.62 -5.77 -3.78
N VAL A 20 29.13 -4.71 -3.12
CA VAL A 20 28.08 -4.82 -2.11
C VAL A 20 26.81 -5.46 -2.70
N CYS A 21 26.38 -5.09 -3.92
CA CYS A 21 25.23 -5.73 -4.55
C CYS A 21 25.42 -7.24 -4.79
N ARG A 22 26.63 -7.68 -5.17
CA ARG A 22 26.95 -9.10 -5.38
C ARG A 22 26.89 -9.88 -4.07
N GLU A 23 27.46 -9.34 -3.00
CA GLU A 23 27.49 -9.99 -1.69
C GLU A 23 26.09 -10.13 -1.07
N PHE A 24 25.23 -9.12 -1.25
CA PHE A 24 23.85 -9.15 -0.77
C PHE A 24 22.89 -9.86 -1.73
N GLY A 25 23.37 -10.37 -2.88
CA GLY A 25 22.54 -11.07 -3.86
C GLY A 25 21.44 -10.20 -4.50
N ILE A 26 21.62 -8.88 -4.55
CA ILE A 26 20.65 -7.94 -5.13
C ILE A 26 21.12 -7.41 -6.48
N SER A 27 20.17 -7.08 -7.35
CA SER A 27 20.49 -6.37 -8.58
C SER A 27 20.99 -4.95 -8.27
N ARG A 28 21.93 -4.44 -9.09
CA ARG A 28 22.42 -3.04 -8.98
C ARG A 28 21.28 -2.02 -9.03
N LYS A 29 20.25 -2.25 -9.86
CA LYS A 29 19.05 -1.40 -9.96
C LYS A 29 18.33 -1.30 -8.61
N THR A 30 18.22 -2.41 -7.89
CA THR A 30 17.63 -2.44 -6.54
C THR A 30 18.53 -1.72 -5.55
N GLY A 31 19.85 -1.93 -5.61
CA GLY A 31 20.84 -1.25 -4.77
C GLY A 31 20.76 0.27 -4.87
N TYR A 32 20.80 0.83 -6.08
CA TYR A 32 20.62 2.27 -6.30
C TYR A 32 19.28 2.77 -5.74
N LYS A 33 18.18 2.07 -6.01
CA LYS A 33 16.85 2.46 -5.50
C LYS A 33 16.78 2.49 -3.96
N ILE A 34 17.47 1.57 -3.28
CA ILE A 34 17.54 1.54 -1.81
C ILE A 34 18.36 2.74 -1.32
N PHE A 35 19.51 3.00 -1.94
CA PHE A 35 20.40 4.08 -1.55
C PHE A 35 19.83 5.47 -1.81
N ASP A 36 19.17 5.69 -2.95
CA ASP A 36 18.51 6.95 -3.29
C ASP A 36 17.38 7.26 -2.29
N ARG A 37 16.57 6.25 -1.94
CA ARG A 37 15.55 6.37 -0.90
C ARG A 37 16.15 6.75 0.45
N TYR A 38 17.25 6.12 0.83
CA TYR A 38 17.96 6.44 2.07
C TYR A 38 18.47 7.90 2.06
N LYS A 39 18.98 8.39 0.93
CA LYS A 39 19.41 9.80 0.80
C LYS A 39 18.25 10.79 0.96
N GLU A 40 17.07 10.45 0.46
CA GLU A 40 15.90 11.33 0.51
C GLU A 40 15.19 11.34 1.87
N GLN A 41 15.06 10.18 2.52
CA GLN A 41 14.17 9.98 3.67
C GLN A 41 14.86 9.33 4.88
N GLY A 42 16.17 9.08 4.80
CA GLY A 42 16.95 8.49 5.89
C GLY A 42 16.55 7.06 6.23
N LEU A 43 16.57 6.74 7.52
CA LEU A 43 16.31 5.39 8.05
C LEU A 43 14.86 4.92 7.81
N GLU A 44 13.90 5.84 7.82
CA GLU A 44 12.49 5.52 7.56
C GLU A 44 12.29 4.92 6.16
N ALA A 45 13.15 5.29 5.22
CA ALA A 45 13.07 4.86 3.83
C ALA A 45 13.28 3.35 3.64
N LEU A 46 13.96 2.69 4.59
CA LEU A 46 14.26 1.26 4.57
C LEU A 46 13.10 0.41 5.08
N SER A 47 12.13 1.04 5.74
CA SER A 47 10.91 0.38 6.17
C SER A 47 10.08 -0.13 4.99
N ASP A 48 9.32 -1.21 5.20
CA ASP A 48 8.49 -1.76 4.14
C ASP A 48 7.30 -0.82 3.87
N ARG A 49 7.25 -0.33 2.63
CA ARG A 49 6.13 0.44 2.13
C ARG A 49 5.06 -0.50 1.61
N SER A 50 3.81 -0.05 1.71
CA SER A 50 2.70 -0.75 1.09
C SER A 50 2.97 -0.98 -0.40
N ARG A 51 2.82 -2.23 -0.83
CA ARG A 51 2.85 -2.62 -2.25
C ARG A 51 1.50 -2.36 -2.94
N ARG A 52 0.50 -1.89 -2.19
CA ARG A 52 -0.86 -1.68 -2.71
C ARG A 52 -0.85 -0.50 -3.70
N PRO A 53 -1.44 -0.68 -4.90
CA PRO A 53 -1.71 0.43 -5.80
C PRO A 53 -2.40 1.60 -5.10
N VAL A 54 -2.00 2.83 -5.44
CA VAL A 54 -2.55 4.05 -4.85
C VAL A 54 -4.01 4.26 -5.28
N ARG A 55 -4.35 3.86 -6.51
CA ARG A 55 -5.70 3.95 -7.07
C ARG A 55 -6.02 2.67 -7.82
N TYR A 56 -7.27 2.23 -7.71
CA TYR A 56 -7.85 1.22 -8.59
C TYR A 56 -8.85 1.91 -9.51
N ALA A 57 -8.84 1.58 -10.81
CA ALA A 57 -9.76 2.17 -11.78
C ALA A 57 -11.24 1.94 -11.42
N ASN A 58 -11.52 0.82 -10.75
CA ASN A 58 -12.88 0.42 -10.36
C ASN A 58 -13.19 0.74 -8.89
N GLN A 59 -12.40 1.60 -8.24
CA GLN A 59 -12.68 2.01 -6.87
C GLN A 59 -13.90 2.92 -6.84
N LEU A 60 -14.88 2.58 -5.99
CA LEU A 60 -16.09 3.38 -5.85
C LEU A 60 -15.78 4.68 -5.08
N PRO A 61 -16.52 5.77 -5.35
CA PRO A 61 -16.42 6.96 -4.53
C PRO A 61 -16.80 6.66 -3.06
N PRO A 62 -16.12 7.24 -2.06
CA PRO A 62 -16.38 6.98 -0.64
C PRO A 62 -17.86 7.13 -0.20
N PRO A 63 -18.65 8.08 -0.74
CA PRO A 63 -20.07 8.15 -0.42
C PRO A 63 -20.85 6.91 -0.85
N ILE A 64 -20.58 6.37 -2.04
CA ILE A 64 -21.27 5.19 -2.58
C ILE A 64 -20.86 3.94 -1.80
N GLU A 65 -19.58 3.80 -1.48
CA GLU A 65 -19.10 2.72 -0.60
C GLU A 65 -19.81 2.74 0.75
N SER A 66 -19.95 3.92 1.36
CA SER A 66 -20.64 4.09 2.64
C SER A 66 -22.12 3.71 2.56
N LEU A 67 -22.81 4.11 1.48
CA LEU A 67 -24.20 3.71 1.24
C LEU A 67 -24.35 2.19 1.12
N ILE A 68 -23.48 1.52 0.36
CA ILE A 68 -23.52 0.06 0.19
C ILE A 68 -23.29 -0.64 1.53
N VAL A 69 -22.29 -0.21 2.31
CA VAL A 69 -22.00 -0.76 3.64
C VAL A 69 -23.20 -0.56 4.57
N ASN A 70 -23.78 0.65 4.60
CA ASN A 70 -24.95 0.95 5.42
C ASN A 70 -26.17 0.11 5.01
N CYS A 71 -26.47 -0.01 3.71
CA CYS A 71 -27.52 -0.89 3.21
C CYS A 71 -27.29 -2.33 3.67
N LYS A 72 -26.06 -2.84 3.60
CA LYS A 72 -25.74 -4.21 4.00
C LYS A 72 -25.85 -4.45 5.51
N VAL A 73 -25.51 -3.46 6.33
CA VAL A 73 -25.63 -3.54 7.79
C VAL A 73 -27.09 -3.41 8.24
N ASN A 74 -27.85 -2.52 7.60
CA ASN A 74 -29.23 -2.21 7.97
C ASN A 74 -30.25 -3.19 7.39
N CYS A 75 -29.94 -3.87 6.28
CA CYS A 75 -30.71 -5.02 5.82
C CYS A 75 -30.37 -6.23 6.70
N LYS A 76 -31.14 -6.41 7.78
CA LYS A 76 -31.25 -7.71 8.44
C LYS A 76 -31.65 -8.73 7.36
N ARG A 77 -30.98 -9.88 7.33
CA ARG A 77 -31.35 -11.00 6.45
C ARG A 77 -32.73 -11.53 6.85
N GLU A 78 -33.78 -10.92 6.36
CA GLU A 78 -35.14 -11.45 6.40
C GLU A 78 -35.70 -11.39 4.99
N GLU A 79 -35.60 -12.55 4.32
CA GLU A 79 -36.56 -13.09 3.35
C GLU A 79 -36.88 -12.31 2.04
N PRO A 80 -37.31 -13.02 0.97
CA PRO A 80 -37.12 -12.57 -0.40
C PRO A 80 -38.03 -11.39 -0.74
N LEU A 81 -37.50 -10.50 -1.59
CA LEU A 81 -38.13 -9.26 -2.04
C LEU A 81 -39.63 -9.41 -2.32
N SER A 82 -40.47 -8.82 -1.47
CA SER A 82 -41.82 -8.42 -1.86
C SER A 82 -41.74 -7.07 -2.59
N PRO A 83 -42.25 -6.94 -3.83
CA PRO A 83 -42.16 -5.70 -4.59
C PRO A 83 -43.16 -4.67 -4.05
N GLY A 84 -42.69 -3.69 -3.28
CA GLY A 84 -43.57 -2.62 -2.80
C GLY A 84 -43.03 -1.78 -1.67
N CYS A 85 -41.90 -1.08 -1.87
CA CYS A 85 -41.50 0.00 -0.97
C CYS A 85 -41.27 1.26 -1.80
N ILE A 86 -42.37 1.97 -2.07
CA ILE A 86 -42.33 3.35 -2.54
C ILE A 86 -41.88 4.20 -1.33
N ASP A 87 -40.87 5.04 -1.57
CA ASP A 87 -40.24 5.94 -0.63
C ASP A 87 -41.27 6.78 0.15
N LYS A 88 -41.31 6.62 1.48
CA LYS A 88 -42.20 7.37 2.39
C LYS A 88 -41.57 8.70 2.86
N SER A 89 -40.63 9.27 2.12
CA SER A 89 -40.03 10.56 2.49
C SER A 89 -40.70 11.78 1.85
N LEU A 90 -41.86 11.63 1.20
CA LEU A 90 -42.69 12.74 0.73
C LEU A 90 -43.95 12.91 1.59
N LYS A 91 -43.78 13.47 2.79
CA LYS A 91 -44.80 14.24 3.51
C LYS A 91 -44.13 15.38 4.26
#